data_AF-W5TBH5-F1
#
_entry.id   AF-W5TBH5-F1
#
_cell.length_a   1.000
_cell.length_b   1.000
_cell.length_c   1.000
_cell.angle_alpha   90.00
_cell.angle_beta   90.00
_cell.angle_gamma   90.00
#
_symmetry.space_group_name_H-M   'P 1'
#
loop_
_entity.id
_entity.type
_entity.pdbx_description
1 polymer ?
#
loop_
_entity_poly.entity_id
_entity_poly.type
_entity_poly.pdbx_seq_one_letter_code
_entity_poly.pdbx_strand_id
1 'polypeptide(L)'
;MLLNVILISTFLIFSCSRSSSEEIEVLHDVNHGNLSTKMILRNDVGSIHMSYPDRVNEDNDDYNNNYLVLDFNISANRPLNLLKVSFNGIEVEHKYLRSSDSRQLELADEQYILPFDDAIGLTGFWIYLKPELNEYLKLVEFAKNEGLKFDVECVERKSGVKRNISFSFSVNGAQKFFDLVDKFKAI
;
A
#
# COMPACT_ATOMS: atom_id res chain seq x y z
N MET A 1 50.08 -35.84 -19.75
CA MET A 1 48.62 -35.83 -20.00
C MET A 1 47.94 -35.66 -18.66
N LEU A 2 47.49 -34.44 -18.37
CA LEU A 2 46.92 -34.07 -17.08
C LEU A 2 45.51 -33.53 -17.33
N LEU A 3 44.55 -34.33 -16.90
CA LEU A 3 43.13 -34.03 -16.85
C LEU A 3 42.90 -33.08 -15.66
N ASN A 4 42.37 -31.90 -15.91
CA ASN A 4 41.70 -31.08 -14.88
C ASN A 4 40.64 -30.23 -15.59
N VAL A 5 39.48 -30.86 -15.83
CA VAL A 5 38.26 -30.16 -16.21
C VAL A 5 37.72 -29.54 -14.93
N ILE A 6 37.97 -28.25 -14.74
CA ILE A 6 37.30 -27.47 -13.69
C ILE A 6 35.91 -27.11 -14.24
N LEU A 7 34.93 -27.91 -13.86
CA LEU A 7 33.52 -27.65 -14.13
C LEU A 7 33.05 -26.58 -13.14
N ILE A 8 33.15 -25.31 -13.52
CA ILE A 8 32.56 -24.20 -12.75
C ILE A 8 31.05 -24.25 -13.00
N SER A 9 30.34 -24.98 -12.14
CA SER A 9 28.89 -24.85 -11.98
C SER A 9 28.58 -23.45 -11.49
N THR A 10 28.45 -22.52 -12.43
CA THR A 10 27.79 -21.24 -12.18
C THR A 10 26.32 -21.55 -11.90
N PHE A 11 25.97 -21.63 -10.63
CA PHE A 11 24.59 -21.45 -10.19
C PHE A 11 24.18 -20.03 -10.63
N LEU A 12 23.57 -19.95 -11.81
CA LEU A 12 22.73 -18.83 -12.20
C LEU A 12 21.57 -18.82 -11.20
N ILE A 13 21.72 -18.02 -10.14
CA ILE A 13 20.59 -17.58 -9.34
C ILE A 13 19.77 -16.73 -10.30
N PHE A 14 18.76 -17.34 -10.91
CA PHE A 14 17.69 -16.62 -11.58
C PHE A 14 17.11 -15.68 -10.53
N SER A 15 17.53 -14.42 -10.56
CA SER A 15 16.77 -13.34 -9.95
C SER A 15 15.46 -13.35 -10.71
N CYS A 16 14.42 -13.95 -10.13
CA CYS A 16 13.06 -13.72 -10.60
C CYS A 16 12.85 -12.21 -10.54
N SER A 17 12.92 -11.54 -11.69
CA SER A 17 12.54 -10.16 -11.84
C SER A 17 11.07 -10.09 -11.47
N ARG A 18 10.77 -9.73 -10.22
CA ARG A 18 9.40 -9.48 -9.78
C ARG A 18 8.87 -8.34 -10.64
N SER A 19 7.74 -8.55 -11.30
CA SER A 19 7.17 -7.53 -12.18
C SER A 19 6.51 -6.47 -11.31
N SER A 20 7.24 -5.42 -10.96
CA SER A 20 6.68 -4.24 -10.30
C SER A 20 6.29 -3.18 -11.33
N SER A 21 5.08 -2.64 -11.22
CA SER A 21 4.63 -1.51 -12.04
C SER A 21 4.18 -0.34 -11.16
N GLU A 22 4.49 0.87 -11.60
CA GLU A 22 4.08 2.14 -10.99
C GLU A 22 3.28 2.97 -11.99
N GLU A 23 2.13 3.49 -11.56
CA GLU A 23 1.22 4.28 -12.38
C GLU A 23 0.66 5.46 -11.57
N ILE A 24 0.51 6.62 -12.22
CA ILE A 24 -0.05 7.84 -11.61
C ILE A 24 -1.09 8.41 -12.56
N GLU A 25 -2.31 8.55 -12.06
CA GLU A 25 -3.50 8.96 -12.78
C GLU A 25 -4.08 10.23 -12.15
N VAL A 26 -4.60 11.12 -12.98
CA VAL A 26 -5.49 12.20 -12.54
C VAL A 26 -6.88 11.84 -13.02
N LEU A 27 -7.79 11.66 -12.08
CA LEU A 27 -9.17 11.29 -12.32
C LEU A 27 -10.03 12.55 -12.22
N HIS A 28 -10.97 12.69 -13.16
CA HIS A 28 -11.92 13.79 -13.19
C HIS A 28 -13.34 13.22 -13.17
N ASP A 29 -14.05 13.47 -12.07
CA ASP A 29 -15.48 13.19 -12.00
C ASP A 29 -16.26 14.38 -12.58
N VAL A 30 -16.70 14.20 -13.83
CA VAL A 30 -17.46 15.20 -14.58
C VAL A 30 -18.78 15.54 -13.90
N ASN A 31 -19.39 14.60 -13.17
CA ASN A 31 -20.71 14.80 -12.57
C ASN A 31 -20.63 15.70 -11.32
N HIS A 32 -19.50 15.65 -10.61
CA HIS A 32 -19.31 16.40 -9.37
C HIS A 32 -18.25 17.52 -9.49
N GLY A 33 -17.65 17.70 -10.67
CA GLY A 33 -16.60 18.70 -10.93
C GLY A 33 -15.33 18.45 -10.10
N ASN A 34 -15.12 17.22 -9.63
CA ASN A 34 -14.05 16.89 -8.70
C ASN A 34 -12.84 16.31 -9.43
N LEU A 35 -11.65 16.77 -9.05
CA LEU A 35 -10.39 16.19 -9.47
C LEU A 35 -9.80 15.37 -8.31
N SER A 36 -9.37 14.16 -8.61
CA SER A 36 -8.55 13.36 -7.70
C SER A 36 -7.29 12.87 -8.39
N THR A 37 -6.24 12.64 -7.61
CA THR A 37 -5.02 11.99 -8.04
C THR A 37 -5.00 10.60 -7.43
N LYS A 38 -4.62 9.61 -8.23
CA LYS A 38 -4.46 8.23 -7.82
C LYS A 38 -3.10 7.75 -8.26
N MET A 39 -2.41 7.08 -7.36
CA MET A 39 -1.17 6.38 -7.64
C MET A 39 -1.37 4.90 -7.34
N ILE A 40 -0.83 4.05 -8.21
CA ILE A 40 -1.01 2.61 -8.15
C ILE A 40 0.36 1.94 -8.24
N LEU A 41 0.68 1.13 -7.24
CA LEU A 41 1.74 0.14 -7.34
C LEU A 41 1.16 -1.26 -7.43
N ARG A 42 1.71 -2.06 -8.31
CA ARG A 42 1.39 -3.48 -8.43
C ARG A 42 2.67 -4.29 -8.44
N ASN A 43 2.61 -5.48 -7.86
CA ASN A 43 3.65 -6.50 -7.97
C ASN A 43 2.98 -7.88 -8.11
N ASP A 44 3.80 -8.94 -8.15
CA ASP A 44 3.30 -10.31 -8.34
C ASP A 44 2.36 -10.81 -7.22
N VAL A 45 2.32 -10.13 -6.06
CA VAL A 45 1.51 -10.55 -4.90
C VAL A 45 0.27 -9.69 -4.66
N GLY A 46 0.19 -8.51 -5.27
CA GLY A 46 -0.95 -7.62 -5.09
C GLY A 46 -0.69 -6.18 -5.53
N SER A 47 -1.43 -5.26 -4.93
CA SER A 47 -1.39 -3.84 -5.25
C SER A 47 -1.64 -2.95 -4.04
N ILE A 48 -1.10 -1.73 -4.10
CA ILE A 48 -1.50 -0.63 -3.25
C ILE A 48 -1.93 0.55 -4.11
N HIS A 49 -3.11 1.08 -3.81
CA HIS A 49 -3.63 2.31 -4.41
C HIS A 49 -3.54 3.42 -3.38
N MET A 50 -3.00 4.58 -3.75
CA MET A 50 -2.98 5.77 -2.93
C MET A 50 -3.79 6.85 -3.66
N SER A 51 -4.80 7.42 -3.01
CA SER A 51 -5.70 8.38 -3.65
C SER A 51 -5.99 9.61 -2.80
N TYR A 52 -6.15 10.76 -3.47
CA TYR A 52 -6.47 12.03 -2.84
C TYR A 52 -7.19 13.00 -3.82
N PRO A 53 -8.16 13.81 -3.36
CA PRO A 53 -8.87 13.63 -2.11
C PRO A 53 -9.77 12.40 -2.25
N ASP A 54 -9.72 11.50 -1.26
CA ASP A 54 -10.77 10.52 -1.10
C ASP A 54 -11.83 11.10 -0.16
N ARG A 55 -13.07 11.15 -0.64
CA ARG A 55 -14.23 11.68 0.08
C ARG A 55 -15.13 10.50 0.47
N VAL A 56 -14.59 9.59 1.28
CA VAL A 56 -15.38 8.46 1.79
C VAL A 56 -16.36 8.96 2.86
N ASN A 57 -17.54 9.34 2.42
CA ASN A 57 -18.86 9.23 3.07
C ASN A 57 -19.78 10.33 2.51
N GLU A 58 -20.70 9.95 1.62
CA GLU A 58 -21.84 10.81 1.27
C GLU A 58 -22.88 10.91 2.41
N ASP A 59 -22.76 10.06 3.45
CA ASP A 59 -23.75 9.93 4.53
C ASP A 59 -23.41 10.66 5.84
N ASN A 60 -22.24 11.31 5.95
CA ASN A 60 -21.92 12.17 7.09
C ASN A 60 -21.72 13.60 6.61
N ASP A 61 -22.42 14.55 7.22
CA ASP A 61 -22.44 16.01 6.95
C ASP A 61 -21.07 16.74 7.00
N ASP A 62 -19.96 16.01 6.99
CA ASP A 62 -18.60 16.55 7.04
C ASP A 62 -17.91 16.42 5.67
N TYR A 63 -18.50 17.07 4.67
CA TYR A 63 -18.03 17.20 3.27
C TYR A 63 -16.61 17.80 3.12
N ASN A 64 -15.97 18.20 4.22
CA ASN A 64 -14.69 18.91 4.23
C ASN A 64 -13.47 18.05 4.57
N ASN A 65 -13.62 16.78 4.93
CA ASN A 65 -12.46 15.95 5.24
C ASN A 65 -11.90 15.26 3.99
N ASN A 66 -10.98 15.93 3.30
CA ASN A 66 -10.20 15.33 2.23
C ASN A 66 -9.18 14.36 2.84
N TYR A 67 -9.31 13.04 2.67
CA TYR A 67 -8.34 12.07 3.15
C TYR A 67 -7.34 11.68 2.06
N LEU A 68 -6.10 11.38 2.47
CA LEU A 68 -5.22 10.51 1.69
C LEU A 68 -5.54 9.07 2.09
N VAL A 69 -6.10 8.30 1.15
CA VAL A 69 -6.49 6.91 1.40
C VAL A 69 -5.53 5.98 0.69
N LEU A 70 -5.09 4.95 1.43
CA LEU A 70 -4.36 3.84 0.87
C LEU A 70 -5.22 2.58 0.93
N ASP A 71 -5.43 1.96 -0.22
CA ASP A 71 -6.15 0.71 -0.40
C ASP A 71 -5.14 -0.39 -0.77
N PHE A 72 -4.85 -1.27 0.18
CA PHE A 72 -3.93 -2.38 0.02
C PHE A 72 -4.70 -3.66 -0.22
N ASN A 73 -4.32 -4.40 -1.28
CA ASN A 73 -4.91 -5.68 -1.62
C ASN A 73 -3.83 -6.68 -2.04
N ILE A 74 -3.96 -7.93 -1.59
CA ILE A 74 -3.07 -9.02 -1.96
C ILE A 74 -3.84 -10.30 -2.24
N SER A 75 -3.33 -11.06 -3.19
CA SER A 75 -3.82 -12.39 -3.48
C SER A 75 -3.29 -13.36 -2.41
N ALA A 76 -4.20 -14.07 -1.76
CA ALA A 76 -3.89 -15.05 -0.74
C ALA A 76 -4.80 -16.28 -0.89
N ASN A 77 -4.21 -17.46 -0.87
CA ASN A 77 -4.98 -18.71 -0.89
C ASN A 77 -5.51 -19.09 0.50
N ARG A 78 -5.21 -18.28 1.51
CA ARG A 78 -5.54 -18.53 2.92
C ARG A 78 -5.78 -17.20 3.63
N PRO A 79 -6.67 -17.18 4.63
CA PRO A 79 -6.87 -16.00 5.47
C PRO A 79 -5.59 -15.59 6.20
N LEU A 80 -5.33 -14.28 6.22
CA LEU A 80 -4.16 -13.67 6.85
C LEU A 80 -4.60 -12.80 8.04
N ASN A 81 -3.78 -12.78 9.10
CA ASN A 81 -3.78 -11.70 10.06
C ASN A 81 -2.65 -10.73 9.75
N LEU A 82 -2.88 -9.46 10.02
CA LEU A 82 -1.91 -8.40 9.91
C LEU A 82 -1.17 -8.26 11.23
N LEU A 83 0.16 -8.26 11.16
CA LEU A 83 1.05 -8.07 12.31
C LEU A 83 1.55 -6.63 12.37
N LYS A 84 1.99 -6.08 11.22
CA LYS A 84 2.59 -4.76 11.15
C LYS A 84 2.41 -4.11 9.79
N VAL A 85 2.25 -2.79 9.79
CA VAL A 85 2.27 -1.93 8.61
C VAL A 85 3.24 -0.79 8.85
N SER A 86 4.08 -0.45 7.89
CA SER A 86 4.98 0.70 8.00
C SER A 86 5.23 1.43 6.69
N PHE A 87 5.44 2.75 6.80
CA PHE A 87 5.96 3.61 5.74
C PHE A 87 7.40 4.00 6.04
N ASN A 88 8.32 3.65 5.14
CA ASN A 88 9.74 4.00 5.27
C ASN A 88 10.30 3.62 6.67
N GLY A 89 9.85 2.49 7.22
CA GLY A 89 10.23 2.00 8.55
C GLY A 89 9.44 2.60 9.74
N ILE A 90 8.59 3.61 9.52
CA ILE A 90 7.69 4.17 10.53
C ILE A 90 6.40 3.37 10.56
N GLU A 91 6.09 2.79 11.71
CA GLU A 91 4.88 1.99 11.92
C GLU A 91 3.60 2.84 11.84
N VAL A 92 2.57 2.30 11.19
CA VAL A 92 1.25 2.94 11.09
C VAL A 92 0.43 2.54 12.31
N GLU A 93 -0.08 3.54 13.05
CA GLU A 93 -0.94 3.29 14.19
C GLU A 93 -2.25 2.59 13.77
N HIS A 94 -2.70 1.64 14.59
CA HIS A 94 -3.93 0.87 14.36
C HIS A 94 -5.17 1.73 14.15
N LYS A 95 -5.24 2.90 14.80
CA LYS A 95 -6.39 3.80 14.69
C LYS A 95 -6.65 4.27 13.25
N TYR A 96 -5.68 4.13 12.34
CA TYR A 96 -5.82 4.45 10.92
C TYR A 96 -6.18 3.26 10.03
N LEU A 97 -6.09 2.03 10.54
CA LEU A 97 -6.34 0.82 9.77
C LEU A 97 -7.83 0.47 9.77
N ARG A 98 -8.37 0.21 8.58
CA ARG A 98 -9.79 -0.10 8.36
C ARG A 98 -9.96 -1.31 7.45
N SER A 99 -11.07 -2.04 7.57
CA SER A 99 -11.54 -2.98 6.55
C SER A 99 -12.10 -2.25 5.34
N SER A 100 -12.38 -3.00 4.26
CA SER A 100 -12.96 -2.46 3.02
C SER A 100 -14.37 -1.87 3.19
N ASP A 101 -15.07 -2.20 4.27
CA ASP A 101 -16.36 -1.61 4.66
C ASP A 101 -16.19 -0.48 5.69
N SER A 102 -14.99 0.10 5.77
CA SER A 102 -14.64 1.26 6.61
C SER A 102 -14.74 1.04 8.12
N ARG A 103 -14.89 -0.20 8.60
CA ARG A 103 -14.83 -0.53 10.03
C ARG A 103 -13.38 -0.63 10.51
N GLN A 104 -13.13 -0.35 11.79
CA GLN A 104 -11.80 -0.56 12.38
C GLN A 104 -11.45 -2.04 12.39
N LEU A 105 -10.20 -2.37 12.03
CA LEU A 105 -9.74 -3.76 12.05
C LEU A 105 -9.81 -4.32 13.48
N GLU A 106 -10.40 -5.51 13.63
CA GLU A 106 -10.46 -6.21 14.90
C GLU A 106 -9.07 -6.71 15.31
N LEU A 107 -8.73 -6.54 16.58
CA LEU A 107 -7.47 -7.02 17.17
C LEU A 107 -7.76 -8.27 18.01
N ALA A 108 -7.11 -9.38 17.69
CA ALA A 108 -7.16 -10.63 18.44
C ALA A 108 -5.74 -11.15 18.68
N ASP A 109 -5.37 -11.35 19.95
CA ASP A 109 -4.08 -11.90 20.37
C ASP A 109 -2.87 -11.21 19.69
N GLU A 110 -2.85 -9.87 19.70
CA GLU A 110 -1.81 -9.02 19.07
C GLU A 110 -1.77 -9.05 17.53
N GLN A 111 -2.78 -9.65 16.88
CA GLN A 111 -2.87 -9.72 15.43
C GLN A 111 -4.19 -9.10 14.94
N TYR A 112 -4.12 -8.30 13.87
CA TYR A 112 -5.32 -7.70 13.29
C TYR A 112 -5.96 -8.65 12.28
N ILE A 113 -7.26 -8.89 12.41
CA ILE A 113 -8.00 -9.79 11.55
C ILE A 113 -8.29 -9.08 10.22
N LEU A 114 -7.60 -9.48 9.14
CA LEU A 114 -7.92 -9.03 7.80
C LEU A 114 -9.17 -9.73 7.22
N PRO A 115 -10.10 -8.99 6.61
CA PRO A 115 -11.16 -9.58 5.79
C PRO A 115 -10.58 -10.51 4.72
N PHE A 116 -11.24 -11.63 4.45
CA PHE A 116 -10.82 -12.58 3.44
C PHE A 116 -12.01 -12.96 2.57
N ASP A 117 -11.90 -12.67 1.27
CA ASP A 117 -12.83 -13.15 0.26
C ASP A 117 -12.30 -14.47 -0.30
N ASP A 118 -12.96 -15.56 0.07
CA ASP A 118 -12.60 -16.91 -0.31
C ASP A 118 -13.00 -17.27 -1.74
N ALA A 119 -13.94 -16.53 -2.35
CA ALA A 119 -14.37 -16.75 -3.73
C ALA A 119 -13.29 -16.31 -4.72
N ILE A 120 -12.55 -15.25 -4.41
CA ILE A 120 -11.47 -14.71 -5.26
C ILE A 120 -10.07 -14.82 -4.64
N GLY A 121 -9.95 -15.30 -3.41
CA GLY A 121 -8.68 -15.44 -2.71
C GLY A 121 -7.99 -14.10 -2.49
N LEU A 122 -8.74 -13.10 -2.01
CA LEU A 122 -8.26 -11.73 -1.84
C LEU A 122 -8.36 -11.30 -0.38
N THR A 123 -7.37 -10.54 0.08
CA THR A 123 -7.40 -9.89 1.39
C THR A 123 -6.75 -8.52 1.31
N GLY A 124 -7.22 -7.61 2.15
CA GLY A 124 -6.80 -6.22 2.08
C GLY A 124 -7.28 -5.42 3.28
N PHE A 125 -6.81 -4.18 3.34
CA PHE A 125 -7.22 -3.20 4.34
C PHE A 125 -6.94 -1.80 3.80
N TRP A 126 -7.60 -0.82 4.41
CA TRP A 126 -7.46 0.58 4.06
C TRP A 126 -6.74 1.36 5.17
N ILE A 127 -6.04 2.41 4.79
CA ILE A 127 -5.43 3.37 5.69
C ILE A 127 -5.98 4.75 5.36
N TYR A 128 -6.55 5.41 6.37
CA TYR A 128 -7.06 6.77 6.24
C TYR A 128 -6.11 7.74 6.93
N LEU A 129 -5.42 8.58 6.15
CA LEU A 129 -4.50 9.58 6.67
C LEU A 129 -5.11 10.98 6.47
N LYS A 130 -5.29 11.71 7.57
CA LYS A 130 -5.70 13.12 7.50
C LYS A 130 -4.51 13.95 7.02
N PRO A 131 -4.67 14.79 5.98
CA PRO A 131 -3.57 15.55 5.41
C PRO A 131 -3.04 16.67 6.34
N GLU A 132 -3.82 17.04 7.34
CA GLU A 132 -3.51 18.06 8.35
C GLU A 132 -2.64 17.53 9.49
N LEU A 133 -2.46 16.20 9.59
CA LEU A 133 -1.65 15.58 10.62
C LEU A 133 -0.17 15.53 10.19
N ASN A 134 0.73 15.59 11.19
CA ASN A 134 2.19 15.51 11.02
C ASN A 134 2.67 14.30 10.19
N GLU A 135 1.85 13.26 10.07
CA GLU A 135 2.12 12.04 9.30
C GLU A 135 2.16 12.32 7.80
N TYR A 136 1.30 13.19 7.27
CA TYR A 136 1.35 13.61 5.86
C TYR A 136 2.66 14.31 5.52
N LEU A 137 3.09 15.24 6.38
CA LEU A 137 4.33 15.99 6.18
C LEU A 137 5.56 15.07 6.11
N LYS A 138 5.59 14.02 6.95
CA LYS A 138 6.64 13.00 6.91
C LYS A 138 6.63 12.19 5.62
N LEU A 139 5.46 11.80 5.13
CA LEU A 139 5.36 11.08 3.84
C LEU A 139 5.84 11.96 2.67
N VAL A 140 5.51 13.25 2.67
CA VAL A 140 6.03 14.20 1.67
C VAL A 140 7.56 14.32 1.75
N GLU A 141 8.11 14.37 2.96
CA GLU A 141 9.57 14.42 3.16
C GLU A 141 10.26 13.17 2.61
N PHE A 142 9.72 11.98 2.89
CA PHE A 142 10.24 10.73 2.33
C PHE A 142 10.15 10.70 0.81
N ALA A 143 8.97 11.03 0.27
CA ALA A 143 8.75 11.09 -1.18
C ALA A 143 9.79 11.95 -1.89
N LYS A 144 10.16 13.10 -1.30
CA LYS A 144 11.15 14.03 -1.86
C LYS A 144 12.57 13.51 -1.83
N ASN A 145 12.96 12.73 -0.83
CA ASN A 145 14.37 12.37 -0.59
C ASN A 145 14.71 10.93 -0.98
N GLU A 146 13.84 9.98 -0.68
CA GLU A 146 14.12 8.54 -0.78
C GLU A 146 13.00 7.74 -1.47
N GLY A 147 11.90 8.40 -1.83
CA GLY A 147 10.69 7.74 -2.32
C GLY A 147 9.84 7.23 -1.16
N LEU A 148 8.86 6.40 -1.46
CA LEU A 148 8.01 5.81 -0.44
C LEU A 148 8.23 4.30 -0.41
N LYS A 149 8.25 3.72 0.78
CA LYS A 149 8.31 2.27 0.95
C LYS A 149 7.19 1.83 1.88
N PHE A 150 6.31 0.98 1.39
CA PHE A 150 5.21 0.41 2.15
C PHE A 150 5.49 -1.05 2.45
N ASP A 151 5.67 -1.37 3.72
CA ASP A 151 5.96 -2.71 4.20
C ASP A 151 4.78 -3.23 5.05
N VAL A 152 4.38 -4.47 4.76
CA VAL A 152 3.30 -5.18 5.46
C VAL A 152 3.82 -6.55 5.90
N GLU A 153 3.70 -6.81 7.19
CA GLU A 153 3.94 -8.13 7.79
C GLU A 153 2.60 -8.77 8.12
N CYS A 154 2.36 -9.96 7.58
CA CYS A 154 1.17 -10.77 7.83
C CYS A 154 1.55 -12.18 8.30
N VAL A 155 0.57 -12.89 8.87
CA VAL A 155 0.67 -14.30 9.23
C VAL A 155 -0.57 -15.08 8.79
N GLU A 156 -0.39 -16.29 8.27
CA GLU A 156 -1.51 -17.17 7.89
C GLU A 156 -2.22 -17.75 9.13
N ARG A 157 -3.55 -17.59 9.23
CA ARG A 157 -4.39 -17.94 10.42
C ARG A 157 -4.34 -19.41 10.89
N LYS A 158 -3.81 -20.33 10.09
CA LYS A 158 -3.75 -21.76 10.43
C LYS A 158 -2.34 -22.33 10.45
N SER A 159 -1.49 -21.87 9.52
CA SER A 159 -0.14 -22.40 9.37
C SER A 159 0.89 -21.61 10.17
N GLY A 160 0.58 -20.38 10.60
CA GLY A 160 1.54 -19.49 11.24
C GLY A 160 2.64 -18.99 10.30
N VAL A 161 2.53 -19.25 8.99
CA VAL A 161 3.54 -18.82 8.01
C VAL A 161 3.49 -17.30 7.89
N LYS A 162 4.63 -16.66 8.18
CA LYS A 162 4.81 -15.21 8.02
C LYS A 162 4.99 -14.83 6.56
N ARG A 163 4.43 -13.69 6.17
CA ARG A 163 4.54 -13.09 4.85
C ARG A 163 4.95 -11.64 4.99
N ASN A 164 6.08 -11.29 4.38
CA ASN A 164 6.57 -9.92 4.30
C ASN A 164 6.35 -9.43 2.88
N ILE A 165 5.58 -8.36 2.75
CA ILE A 165 5.17 -7.79 1.48
C ILE A 165 5.66 -6.34 1.46
N SER A 166 6.30 -5.96 0.36
CA SER A 166 6.91 -4.66 0.21
C SER A 166 6.56 -4.06 -1.14
N PHE A 167 6.19 -2.79 -1.11
CA PHE A 167 5.94 -1.96 -2.27
C PHE A 167 6.82 -0.73 -2.16
N SER A 168 7.55 -0.40 -3.22
CA SER A 168 8.41 0.77 -3.26
C SER A 168 7.97 1.68 -4.38
N PHE A 169 7.79 2.95 -4.05
CA PHE A 169 7.56 4.03 -4.99
C PHE A 169 8.89 4.68 -5.32
N SER A 170 9.10 4.97 -6.60
CA SER A 170 10.26 5.73 -7.03
C SER A 170 10.22 7.15 -6.48
N VAL A 171 11.39 7.77 -6.27
CA VAL A 171 11.48 9.18 -5.86
C VAL A 171 10.68 10.06 -6.83
N ASN A 172 10.86 9.86 -8.14
CA ASN A 172 10.19 10.64 -9.18
C ASN A 172 8.66 10.46 -9.13
N GLY A 173 8.18 9.22 -9.04
CA GLY A 173 6.77 8.93 -8.93
C GLY A 173 6.15 9.53 -7.67
N ALA A 174 6.75 9.25 -6.51
CA ALA A 174 6.29 9.75 -5.22
C ALA A 174 6.22 11.28 -5.19
N GLN A 175 7.26 11.97 -5.67
CA GLN A 175 7.27 13.43 -5.82
C GLN A 175 6.13 13.91 -6.71
N LYS A 176 6.00 13.34 -7.92
CA LYS A 176 4.95 13.74 -8.87
C LYS A 176 3.55 13.59 -8.28
N PHE A 177 3.30 12.53 -7.51
CA PHE A 177 2.02 12.34 -6.84
C PHE A 177 1.77 13.42 -5.78
N PHE A 178 2.71 13.67 -4.88
CA PHE A 178 2.53 14.69 -3.84
C PHE A 178 2.47 16.12 -4.38
N ASP A 179 3.16 16.41 -5.48
CA ASP A 179 3.01 17.69 -6.19
C ASP A 179 1.57 17.88 -6.71
N LEU A 180 0.92 16.82 -7.19
CA LEU A 180 -0.49 16.85 -7.59
C LEU A 180 -1.42 16.98 -6.39
N VAL A 181 -1.14 16.28 -5.28
CA VAL A 181 -1.90 16.40 -4.03
C VAL A 181 -1.87 17.84 -3.52
N ASP A 182 -0.68 18.45 -3.44
CA ASP A 182 -0.52 19.82 -2.95
C ASP A 182 -1.22 20.83 -3.89
N LYS A 183 -1.20 20.59 -5.20
CA LYS A 183 -1.96 21.41 -6.16
C LYS A 183 -3.46 21.34 -5.94
N PHE A 184 -4.01 20.16 -5.63
CA PHE A 184 -5.45 19.99 -5.38
C PHE A 184 -5.90 20.44 -4.00
N LYS A 185 -5.00 20.46 -3.00
CA LYS A 185 -5.26 21.07 -1.68
C LYS A 185 -5.44 22.59 -1.74
N ALA A 186 -4.79 23.24 -2.70
CA ALA A 186 -4.77 24.70 -2.82
C ALA A 186 -5.99 25.29 -3.56
N ILE A 187 -6.92 24.44 -4.01
CA ILE A 187 -8.16 24.79 -4.72
C ILE A 187 -9.33 24.67 -3.74
#